data_AF-A0A1C5YZ98-F1
#
_entry.id   AF-A0A1C5YZ98-F1
#
_cell.length_a   1.000
_cell.length_b   1.000
_cell.length_c   1.000
_cell.angle_alpha   90.00
_cell.angle_beta   90.00
_cell.angle_gamma   90.00
#
_symmetry.space_group_name_H-M   'P 1'
#
loop_
_entity.id
_entity.type
_entity.pdbx_description
1 polymer ?
#
loop_
_entity_poly.entity_id
_entity_poly.type
_entity_poly.pdbx_seq_one_letter_code
_entity_poly.pdbx_strand_id
1 'polypeptide(L)'
;MKQTKNQNSYECKLNYFVCTSLCATKQSYKYIDKVYNSNKKKYDNYSKECAYYNLANSRLLEEELYYKKTLGIITSGEKKEFYYILRMTYKKANLLVKNSNNIVRLSELSIKPNTVSLEELLGNYAATIILAQSENKKLDEDDFFFIAFQEMVKLRTNPLVQSILKYTYIDKDRKKKLKQIETDLCDKYPNITKGLNELYMQKEDGSLDFEKLNDYQRIAYALDFVYELEGLNIIPLLNNKPNSTSHEICELINIWINCNGQVDPLNYDVLYSYIIVATKLRRLLETYKDAKKIYFRDIADKDKLLEQDALVNKILQEKHDLEAKFNKTKSDLEKENEELKEKIRLLENKNKQLEEEITLEPSIKDELAELRNLMFNLSNCEDTTPTNNDVDINKLNNLNAICIGGNDSWINSMKEVLPNWVFIACGVEHFDTALLKNKDYLFVNTVSNTHSMYYKAVENKDKNTKIRYINALNRDRVLYEMENSL
;
A
#
# COMPACT_ATOMS: atom_id res chain seq x y z
N MET A 1 -29.55 -11.23 -20.33
CA MET A 1 -30.05 -11.86 -19.07
C MET A 1 -29.41 -11.06 -17.93
N LYS A 2 -30.07 -10.32 -17.02
CA LYS A 2 -31.34 -10.52 -16.31
C LYS A 2 -31.87 -9.18 -15.69
N GLN A 3 -31.63 -8.01 -16.31
CA GLN A 3 -31.86 -6.70 -15.64
C GLN A 3 -32.98 -5.79 -16.17
N THR A 4 -33.72 -6.16 -17.22
CA THR A 4 -34.66 -5.22 -17.89
C THR A 4 -36.15 -5.47 -17.65
N LYS A 5 -36.56 -6.53 -16.93
CA LYS A 5 -38.00 -6.80 -16.70
C LYS A 5 -38.60 -6.22 -15.41
N ASN A 6 -37.79 -5.78 -14.44
CA ASN A 6 -38.31 -5.30 -13.14
C ASN A 6 -38.38 -3.78 -12.98
N GLN A 7 -37.83 -2.97 -13.90
CA GLN A 7 -37.82 -1.51 -13.76
C GLN A 7 -39.20 -0.83 -13.94
N ASN A 8 -40.20 -1.58 -14.39
CA ASN A 8 -41.58 -1.10 -14.61
C ASN A 8 -42.59 -1.60 -13.56
N SER A 9 -42.15 -2.32 -12.52
CA SER A 9 -43.06 -2.71 -11.45
C SER A 9 -43.56 -1.46 -10.71
N TYR A 10 -44.82 -1.49 -10.25
CA TYR A 10 -45.41 -0.43 -9.43
C TYR A 10 -44.53 -0.10 -8.21
N GLU A 11 -43.89 -1.12 -7.63
CA GLU A 11 -42.97 -1.02 -6.50
C GLU A 11 -41.71 -0.16 -6.82
N CYS A 12 -41.11 -0.31 -8.01
CA CYS A 12 -40.00 0.53 -8.44
C CYS A 12 -40.41 2.00 -8.63
N LYS A 13 -41.60 2.25 -9.18
CA LYS A 13 -42.15 3.61 -9.35
C LYS A 13 -42.50 4.25 -8.01
N LEU A 14 -42.98 3.46 -7.05
CA LEU A 14 -43.30 3.91 -5.70
C LEU A 14 -42.04 4.33 -4.94
N ASN A 15 -40.94 3.57 -5.07
CA ASN A 15 -39.65 3.93 -4.46
C ASN A 15 -39.10 5.26 -4.99
N TYR A 16 -39.14 5.47 -6.31
CA TYR A 16 -38.80 6.77 -6.93
C TYR A 16 -39.63 7.92 -6.36
N PHE A 17 -40.93 7.69 -6.23
CA PHE A 17 -41.86 8.68 -5.72
C PHE A 17 -41.61 9.01 -4.25
N VAL A 18 -41.22 8.02 -3.45
CA VAL A 18 -40.89 8.23 -2.04
C VAL A 18 -39.59 9.01 -1.88
N CYS A 19 -38.58 8.79 -2.72
CA CYS A 19 -37.40 9.66 -2.78
C CYS A 19 -37.79 11.12 -3.03
N THR A 20 -38.72 11.33 -3.95
CA THR A 20 -39.26 12.65 -4.31
C THR A 20 -39.91 13.34 -3.11
N SER A 21 -40.77 12.65 -2.37
CA SER A 21 -41.43 13.25 -1.21
C SER A 21 -40.48 13.44 -0.01
N LEU A 22 -39.55 12.50 0.20
CA LEU A 22 -38.56 12.59 1.27
C LEU A 22 -37.61 13.78 1.06
N CYS A 23 -37.09 13.98 -0.17
CA CYS A 23 -36.18 15.08 -0.45
C CYS A 23 -36.87 16.46 -0.39
N ALA A 24 -38.18 16.54 -0.66
CA ALA A 24 -38.93 17.79 -0.48
C ALA A 24 -39.26 18.11 0.99
N THR A 25 -39.08 17.15 1.91
CA THR A 25 -39.44 17.28 3.33
C THR A 25 -38.20 17.50 4.20
N LYS A 26 -37.87 18.73 4.57
CA LYS A 26 -36.66 19.05 5.38
C LYS A 26 -36.53 18.26 6.69
N GLN A 27 -37.63 17.86 7.32
CA GLN A 27 -37.61 17.02 8.52
C GLN A 27 -36.92 15.65 8.29
N SER A 28 -36.95 15.14 7.05
CA SER A 28 -36.36 13.84 6.70
C SER A 28 -34.83 13.88 6.72
N TYR A 29 -34.22 15.05 6.49
CA TYR A 29 -32.79 15.20 6.22
C TYR A 29 -31.91 14.65 7.33
N LYS A 30 -32.23 14.95 8.59
CA LYS A 30 -31.50 14.40 9.75
C LYS A 30 -31.53 12.88 9.83
N TYR A 31 -32.61 12.24 9.37
CA TYR A 31 -32.73 10.79 9.37
C TYR A 31 -32.01 10.17 8.18
N ILE A 32 -32.09 10.82 7.01
CA ILE A 32 -31.33 10.45 5.81
C ILE A 32 -29.83 10.54 6.11
N ASP A 33 -29.36 11.66 6.67
CA ASP A 33 -27.94 11.86 7.00
C ASP A 33 -27.44 10.85 8.01
N LYS A 34 -28.24 10.54 9.05
CA LYS A 34 -27.87 9.51 10.03
C LYS A 34 -27.59 8.16 9.37
N VAL A 35 -28.44 7.74 8.44
CA VAL A 35 -28.27 6.47 7.70
C VAL A 35 -27.15 6.59 6.69
N TYR A 36 -27.19 7.61 5.83
CA TYR A 36 -26.23 7.81 4.75
C TYR A 36 -24.79 7.92 5.25
N ASN A 37 -24.56 8.64 6.35
CA ASN A 37 -23.23 8.83 6.93
C ASN A 37 -22.64 7.55 7.53
N SER A 38 -23.44 6.51 7.78
CA SER A 38 -22.92 5.21 8.23
C SER A 38 -22.03 4.54 7.17
N ASN A 39 -22.31 4.77 5.87
CA ASN A 39 -21.52 4.24 4.77
C ASN A 39 -21.74 5.03 3.46
N LYS A 40 -21.23 6.26 3.40
CA LYS A 40 -21.45 7.19 2.26
C LYS A 40 -21.10 6.56 0.91
N LYS A 41 -19.89 5.99 0.81
CA LYS A 41 -19.36 5.40 -0.43
C LYS A 41 -20.25 4.29 -0.99
N LYS A 42 -20.79 3.44 -0.12
CA LYS A 42 -21.74 2.40 -0.51
C LYS A 42 -22.99 3.02 -1.16
N TYR A 43 -23.65 3.94 -0.47
CA TYR A 43 -24.90 4.52 -0.95
C TYR A 43 -24.70 5.36 -2.21
N ASP A 44 -23.56 6.05 -2.35
CA ASP A 44 -23.23 6.80 -3.57
C ASP A 44 -23.13 5.89 -4.80
N ASN A 45 -22.48 4.72 -4.65
CA ASN A 45 -22.37 3.75 -5.74
C ASN A 45 -23.74 3.23 -6.16
N TYR A 46 -24.56 2.79 -5.19
CA TYR A 46 -25.92 2.32 -5.44
C TYR A 46 -26.84 3.38 -6.03
N SER A 47 -26.62 4.65 -5.69
CA SER A 47 -27.37 5.77 -6.26
C SER A 47 -27.02 5.96 -7.74
N LYS A 48 -25.72 6.02 -8.07
CA LYS A 48 -25.22 6.26 -9.44
C LYS A 48 -25.62 5.15 -10.43
N GLU A 49 -25.72 3.91 -9.97
CA GLU A 49 -26.15 2.76 -10.78
C GLU A 49 -27.67 2.73 -11.03
N CYS A 50 -28.45 3.53 -10.32
CA CYS A 50 -29.91 3.53 -10.43
C CYS A 50 -30.38 4.29 -11.68
N ALA A 51 -31.31 3.70 -12.44
CA ALA A 51 -31.93 4.33 -13.61
C ALA A 51 -32.62 5.67 -13.30
N TYR A 52 -33.05 5.88 -12.05
CA TYR A 52 -33.72 7.12 -11.61
C TYR A 52 -32.76 8.20 -11.11
N TYR A 53 -31.44 8.00 -11.19
CA TYR A 53 -30.45 8.96 -10.70
C TYR A 53 -30.59 10.33 -11.37
N ASN A 54 -30.72 10.36 -12.70
CA ASN A 54 -30.79 11.59 -13.47
C ASN A 54 -32.15 12.31 -13.37
N LEU A 55 -33.18 11.67 -12.81
CA LEU A 55 -34.47 12.32 -12.57
C LEU A 55 -34.39 13.35 -11.44
N ALA A 56 -33.34 13.31 -10.62
CA ALA A 56 -33.06 14.32 -9.61
C ALA A 56 -32.71 15.70 -10.23
N ASN A 57 -32.27 15.73 -11.49
CA ASN A 57 -31.73 16.93 -12.14
C ASN A 57 -32.76 18.05 -12.30
N SER A 58 -34.07 17.76 -12.24
CA SER A 58 -35.13 18.77 -12.29
C SER A 58 -35.43 19.42 -10.94
N ARG A 59 -34.76 18.99 -9.85
CA ARG A 59 -34.98 19.48 -8.49
C ARG A 59 -34.06 20.64 -8.12
N LEU A 60 -34.38 21.29 -6.99
CA LEU A 60 -33.50 22.23 -6.33
C LEU A 60 -32.19 21.54 -5.92
N LEU A 61 -31.10 22.32 -5.78
CA LEU A 61 -29.77 21.82 -5.43
C LEU A 61 -29.77 20.91 -4.19
N GLU A 62 -30.34 21.41 -3.09
CA GLU A 62 -30.41 20.67 -1.83
C GLU A 62 -31.29 19.42 -1.95
N GLU A 63 -32.44 19.53 -2.60
CA GLU A 63 -33.32 18.39 -2.85
C GLU A 63 -32.66 17.31 -3.72
N GLU A 64 -31.89 17.69 -4.74
CA GLU A 64 -31.16 16.76 -5.59
C GLU A 64 -30.12 15.97 -4.77
N LEU A 65 -29.44 16.64 -3.83
CA LEU A 65 -28.50 15.99 -2.92
C LEU A 65 -29.22 14.93 -2.08
N TYR A 66 -30.30 15.30 -1.39
CA TYR A 66 -31.04 14.37 -0.52
C TYR A 66 -31.78 13.29 -1.30
N TYR A 67 -32.24 13.60 -2.51
CA TYR A 67 -32.81 12.61 -3.42
C TYR A 67 -31.76 11.55 -3.76
N LYS A 68 -30.54 11.95 -4.15
CA LYS A 68 -29.46 11.00 -4.47
C LYS A 68 -29.04 10.16 -3.27
N LYS A 69 -28.93 10.76 -2.07
CA LYS A 69 -28.68 10.03 -0.82
C LYS A 69 -29.75 8.99 -0.55
N THR A 70 -31.02 9.40 -0.61
CA THR A 70 -32.18 8.53 -0.35
C THR A 70 -32.27 7.41 -1.37
N LEU A 71 -32.03 7.71 -2.65
CA LEU A 71 -32.02 6.74 -3.72
C LEU A 71 -30.99 5.64 -3.45
N GLY A 72 -29.77 6.01 -3.07
CA GLY A 72 -28.70 5.07 -2.70
C GLY A 72 -29.06 4.17 -1.53
N ILE A 73 -29.72 4.71 -0.49
CA ILE A 73 -30.20 3.92 0.66
C ILE A 73 -31.21 2.88 0.20
N ILE A 74 -32.21 3.28 -0.58
CA ILE A 74 -33.27 2.39 -1.05
C ILE A 74 -32.71 1.31 -2.00
N THR A 75 -31.83 1.69 -2.94
CA THR A 75 -31.30 0.76 -3.95
C THR A 75 -30.27 -0.20 -3.38
N SER A 76 -29.66 0.11 -2.24
CA SER A 76 -28.74 -0.81 -1.55
C SER A 76 -29.39 -2.10 -1.04
N GLY A 77 -30.72 -2.16 -0.98
CA GLY A 77 -31.48 -3.32 -0.47
C GLY A 77 -31.63 -3.36 1.05
N GLU A 78 -31.10 -2.36 1.76
CA GLU A 78 -31.20 -2.21 3.22
C GLU A 78 -32.58 -1.69 3.66
N LYS A 79 -33.55 -2.62 3.64
CA LYS A 79 -34.96 -2.33 3.94
C LYS A 79 -35.16 -1.74 5.34
N LYS A 80 -34.39 -2.14 6.35
CA LYS A 80 -34.57 -1.68 7.74
C LYS A 80 -34.26 -0.18 7.89
N GLU A 81 -33.16 0.25 7.29
CA GLU A 81 -32.66 1.62 7.29
C GLU A 81 -33.63 2.54 6.55
N PHE A 82 -34.15 2.09 5.41
CA PHE A 82 -35.17 2.81 4.67
C PHE A 82 -36.48 2.93 5.47
N TYR A 83 -36.97 1.83 6.05
CA TYR A 83 -38.19 1.86 6.88
C TYR A 83 -38.01 2.72 8.13
N TYR A 84 -36.82 2.77 8.71
CA TYR A 84 -36.50 3.71 9.79
C TYR A 84 -36.71 5.17 9.35
N ILE A 85 -36.21 5.57 8.19
CA ILE A 85 -36.38 6.95 7.66
C ILE A 85 -37.87 7.26 7.48
N LEU A 86 -38.65 6.33 6.90
CA LEU A 86 -40.10 6.51 6.71
C LEU A 86 -40.84 6.65 8.04
N ARG A 87 -40.56 5.77 9.00
CA ARG A 87 -41.21 5.78 10.33
C ARG A 87 -40.94 7.06 11.10
N MET A 88 -39.74 7.61 10.96
CA MET A 88 -39.30 8.80 11.68
C MET A 88 -39.75 10.11 11.01
N THR A 89 -39.85 10.11 9.68
CA THR A 89 -40.31 11.26 8.90
C THR A 89 -41.84 11.34 8.92
N TYR A 90 -42.52 10.27 8.54
CA TYR A 90 -43.97 10.19 8.39
C TYR A 90 -44.61 9.50 9.58
N LYS A 91 -44.58 10.17 10.74
CA LYS A 91 -45.07 9.63 12.01
C LYS A 91 -46.54 9.22 11.95
N LYS A 92 -47.37 9.97 11.22
CA LYS A 92 -48.81 9.69 11.05
C LYS A 92 -49.04 8.41 10.25
N ALA A 93 -48.32 8.24 9.14
CA ALA A 93 -48.31 6.99 8.38
C ALA A 93 -47.92 5.78 9.25
N ASN A 94 -46.84 5.92 10.03
CA ASN A 94 -46.37 4.87 10.95
C ASN A 94 -47.39 4.55 12.06
N LEU A 95 -48.03 5.57 12.65
CA LEU A 95 -49.08 5.40 13.66
C LEU A 95 -50.29 4.66 13.09
N LEU A 96 -50.75 5.05 11.89
CA LEU A 96 -51.84 4.36 11.21
C LEU A 96 -51.48 2.89 10.99
N VAL A 97 -50.35 2.61 10.32
CA VAL A 97 -49.95 1.23 10.03
C VAL A 97 -49.85 0.39 11.30
N LYS A 98 -49.29 0.93 12.39
CA LYS A 98 -49.19 0.20 13.67
C LYS A 98 -50.55 -0.12 14.29
N ASN A 99 -51.50 0.81 14.22
CA ASN A 99 -52.81 0.69 14.86
C ASN A 99 -53.83 -0.04 13.99
N SER A 100 -53.63 -0.09 12.68
CA SER A 100 -54.44 -0.88 11.76
C SER A 100 -54.22 -2.38 12.01
N ASN A 101 -55.29 -3.17 11.85
CA ASN A 101 -55.24 -4.63 11.90
C ASN A 101 -54.60 -5.19 10.60
N ASN A 102 -55.26 -6.14 9.94
CA ASN A 102 -54.74 -6.76 8.70
C ASN A 102 -54.97 -5.93 7.44
N ILE A 103 -55.84 -4.90 7.49
CA ILE A 103 -56.19 -4.04 6.35
C ILE A 103 -55.90 -2.58 6.73
N VAL A 104 -55.21 -1.86 5.85
CA VAL A 104 -54.85 -0.44 6.01
C VAL A 104 -55.56 0.37 4.92
N ARG A 105 -56.25 1.45 5.32
CA ARG A 105 -56.92 2.40 4.40
C ARG A 105 -56.20 3.74 4.41
N LEU A 106 -55.93 4.34 3.26
CA LEU A 106 -55.32 5.67 3.21
C LEU A 106 -56.29 6.77 3.66
N SER A 107 -57.59 6.57 3.47
CA SER A 107 -58.65 7.46 4.03
C SER A 107 -58.58 7.63 5.55
N GLU A 108 -57.99 6.69 6.29
CA GLU A 108 -57.86 6.73 7.76
C GLU A 108 -56.67 7.59 8.24
N LEU A 109 -55.82 8.10 7.32
CA LEU A 109 -54.76 9.03 7.70
C LEU A 109 -55.33 10.34 8.22
N SER A 110 -55.02 10.67 9.48
CA SER A 110 -55.37 11.94 10.11
C SER A 110 -54.50 13.12 9.62
N ILE A 111 -54.54 13.40 8.32
CA ILE A 111 -53.87 14.52 7.66
C ILE A 111 -54.94 15.39 7.02
N LYS A 112 -54.98 16.67 7.38
CA LYS A 112 -55.85 17.64 6.71
C LYS A 112 -55.10 18.15 5.46
N PRO A 113 -55.60 17.89 4.24
CA PRO A 113 -54.88 18.22 3.00
C PRO A 113 -54.49 19.70 2.90
N ASN A 114 -55.32 20.60 3.44
CA ASN A 114 -55.08 22.05 3.37
C ASN A 114 -54.05 22.57 4.40
N THR A 115 -53.48 21.69 5.24
CA THR A 115 -52.55 22.07 6.32
C THR A 115 -51.11 21.63 6.09
N VAL A 116 -50.88 20.85 5.04
CA VAL A 116 -49.57 20.29 4.69
C VAL A 116 -49.27 20.55 3.23
N SER A 117 -47.99 20.53 2.85
CA SER A 117 -47.64 20.61 1.43
C SER A 117 -48.12 19.37 0.70
N LEU A 118 -48.35 19.49 -0.62
CA LEU A 118 -48.72 18.36 -1.46
C LEU A 118 -47.69 17.22 -1.37
N GLU A 119 -46.39 17.54 -1.35
CA GLU A 119 -45.33 16.54 -1.23
C GLU A 119 -45.33 15.83 0.13
N GLU A 120 -45.69 16.52 1.22
CA GLU A 120 -45.82 15.91 2.54
C GLU A 120 -47.03 14.95 2.60
N LEU A 121 -48.17 15.36 2.05
CA LEU A 121 -49.37 14.51 1.97
C LEU A 121 -49.06 13.22 1.20
N LEU A 122 -48.47 13.38 0.02
CA LEU A 122 -48.11 12.27 -0.86
C LEU A 122 -47.03 11.38 -0.25
N GLY A 123 -46.07 11.97 0.47
CA GLY A 123 -45.07 11.22 1.23
C GLY A 123 -45.68 10.35 2.32
N ASN A 124 -46.70 10.84 3.03
CA ASN A 124 -47.42 10.03 4.02
C ASN A 124 -48.21 8.89 3.37
N TYR A 125 -48.85 9.10 2.22
CA TYR A 125 -49.54 8.02 1.48
C TYR A 125 -48.56 6.96 1.03
N ALA A 126 -47.45 7.36 0.41
CA ALA A 126 -46.44 6.44 -0.07
C ALA A 126 -45.78 5.67 1.09
N ALA A 127 -45.47 6.35 2.20
CA ALA A 127 -44.93 5.71 3.40
C ALA A 127 -45.92 4.72 4.01
N THR A 128 -47.22 5.02 4.02
CA THR A 128 -48.26 4.11 4.55
C THR A 128 -48.30 2.83 3.73
N ILE A 129 -48.31 2.94 2.39
CA ILE A 129 -48.29 1.80 1.47
C ILE A 129 -47.05 0.92 1.71
N ILE A 130 -45.86 1.52 1.74
CA ILE A 130 -44.61 0.78 1.92
C ILE A 130 -44.52 0.12 3.31
N LEU A 131 -44.90 0.85 4.35
CA LEU A 131 -44.85 0.32 5.71
C LEU A 131 -45.88 -0.79 5.93
N ALA A 132 -47.09 -0.67 5.38
CA ALA A 132 -48.09 -1.74 5.40
C ALA A 132 -47.58 -3.01 4.74
N GLN A 133 -46.97 -2.89 3.55
CA GLN A 133 -46.34 -4.01 2.85
C GLN A 133 -45.20 -4.63 3.67
N SER A 134 -44.39 -3.81 4.35
CA SER A 134 -43.29 -4.29 5.19
C SER A 134 -43.76 -5.11 6.41
N GLU A 135 -44.99 -4.87 6.88
CA GLU A 135 -45.61 -5.57 8.00
C GLU A 135 -46.59 -6.67 7.54
N ASN A 136 -46.59 -7.02 6.26
CA ASN A 136 -47.51 -7.99 5.64
C ASN A 136 -49.00 -7.65 5.83
N LYS A 137 -49.33 -6.37 5.94
CA LYS A 137 -50.72 -5.88 6.00
C LYS A 137 -51.23 -5.61 4.58
N LYS A 138 -52.50 -5.93 4.33
CA LYS A 138 -53.16 -5.66 3.06
C LYS A 138 -53.57 -4.20 2.98
N LEU A 139 -53.53 -3.63 1.79
CA LEU A 139 -54.12 -2.33 1.50
C LEU A 139 -55.56 -2.55 1.03
N ASP A 140 -56.44 -1.64 1.39
CA ASP A 140 -57.79 -1.61 0.84
C ASP A 140 -57.73 -1.09 -0.60
N GLU A 141 -57.91 -1.98 -1.57
CA GLU A 141 -57.81 -1.65 -3.00
C GLU A 141 -59.00 -0.81 -3.48
N ASP A 142 -60.12 -0.83 -2.74
CA ASP A 142 -61.33 -0.03 -3.04
C ASP A 142 -61.28 1.36 -2.38
N ASP A 143 -60.25 1.66 -1.58
CA ASP A 143 -60.09 2.97 -0.96
C ASP A 143 -59.80 4.04 -2.01
N PHE A 144 -60.69 5.04 -2.09
CA PHE A 144 -60.61 6.14 -3.07
C PHE A 144 -59.24 6.82 -3.09
N PHE A 145 -58.64 7.06 -1.91
CA PHE A 145 -57.35 7.72 -1.80
C PHE A 145 -56.19 6.84 -2.30
N PHE A 146 -56.30 5.51 -2.15
CA PHE A 146 -55.34 4.58 -2.71
C PHE A 146 -55.40 4.56 -4.24
N ILE A 147 -56.60 4.46 -4.82
CA ILE A 147 -56.79 4.51 -6.28
C ILE A 147 -56.29 5.84 -6.85
N ALA A 148 -56.68 6.97 -6.25
CA ALA A 148 -56.24 8.29 -6.68
C ALA A 148 -54.72 8.45 -6.60
N PHE A 149 -54.08 7.95 -5.55
CA PHE A 149 -52.64 7.95 -5.41
C PHE A 149 -51.94 7.12 -6.49
N GLN A 150 -52.46 5.93 -6.81
CA GLN A 150 -51.93 5.08 -7.88
C GLN A 150 -51.95 5.79 -9.25
N GLU A 151 -53.06 6.42 -9.61
CA GLU A 151 -53.17 7.21 -10.85
C GLU A 151 -52.19 8.38 -10.86
N MET A 152 -52.03 9.08 -9.73
CA MET A 152 -51.08 10.17 -9.62
C MET A 152 -49.62 9.74 -9.80
N VAL A 153 -49.23 8.58 -9.25
CA VAL A 153 -47.89 8.00 -9.46
C VAL A 153 -47.68 7.67 -10.94
N LYS A 154 -48.69 7.11 -11.63
CA LYS A 154 -48.60 6.82 -13.07
C LYS A 154 -48.41 8.09 -13.91
N LEU A 155 -49.20 9.13 -13.63
CA LEU A 155 -49.12 10.41 -14.36
C LEU A 155 -47.78 11.12 -14.16
N ARG A 156 -47.30 11.22 -12.92
CA ARG A 156 -46.04 11.91 -12.60
C ARG A 156 -44.78 11.17 -13.06
N THR A 157 -44.88 9.86 -13.31
CA THR A 157 -43.78 9.05 -13.84
C THR A 157 -43.83 8.86 -15.36
N ASN A 158 -44.80 9.46 -16.05
CA ASN A 158 -44.93 9.35 -17.51
C ASN A 158 -43.97 10.31 -18.24
N PRO A 159 -42.96 9.81 -18.99
CA PRO A 159 -41.98 10.65 -19.68
C PRO A 159 -42.59 11.53 -20.79
N LEU A 160 -43.74 11.15 -21.35
CA LEU A 160 -44.36 11.84 -22.49
C LEU A 160 -44.99 13.18 -22.11
N VAL A 161 -45.36 13.39 -20.85
CA VAL A 161 -45.97 14.66 -20.41
C VAL A 161 -44.94 15.81 -20.40
N GLN A 162 -43.64 15.51 -20.31
CA GLN A 162 -42.59 16.52 -20.16
C GLN A 162 -41.93 16.98 -21.48
N SER A 163 -42.24 16.36 -22.64
CA SER A 163 -41.47 16.55 -23.88
C SER A 163 -42.21 17.23 -25.03
N ILE A 164 -43.53 17.45 -24.94
CA ILE A 164 -44.37 17.89 -26.07
C ILE A 164 -44.04 19.32 -26.56
N LEU A 165 -43.43 20.15 -25.72
CA LEU A 165 -43.21 21.57 -26.02
C LEU A 165 -41.86 21.88 -26.71
N LYS A 166 -40.91 20.95 -26.70
CA LYS A 166 -39.57 21.19 -27.28
C LYS A 166 -39.59 21.15 -28.80
N TYR A 167 -38.82 22.03 -29.43
CA TYR A 167 -38.80 22.15 -30.90
C TYR A 167 -38.39 20.86 -31.61
N THR A 168 -37.55 20.04 -30.99
CA THR A 168 -37.16 18.73 -31.52
C THR A 168 -38.35 17.81 -31.80
N TYR A 169 -39.41 17.88 -30.99
CA TYR A 169 -40.59 17.02 -31.08
C TYR A 169 -41.77 17.65 -31.84
N ILE A 170 -41.61 18.87 -32.34
CA ILE A 170 -42.62 19.55 -33.17
C ILE A 170 -42.60 18.98 -34.60
N ASP A 171 -43.77 18.79 -35.20
CA ASP A 171 -43.93 18.36 -36.58
C ASP A 171 -43.42 19.40 -37.59
N LYS A 172 -43.20 18.97 -38.84
CA LYS A 172 -42.57 19.80 -39.88
C LYS A 172 -43.41 21.01 -40.28
N ASP A 173 -44.73 20.89 -40.31
CA ASP A 173 -45.61 21.98 -40.76
C ASP A 173 -45.75 23.05 -39.69
N ARG A 174 -45.86 22.63 -38.43
CA ARG A 174 -45.82 23.55 -37.30
C ARG A 174 -44.46 24.26 -37.20
N LYS A 175 -43.34 23.58 -37.45
CA LYS A 175 -42.01 24.22 -37.52
C LYS A 175 -41.95 25.32 -38.59
N LYS A 176 -42.55 25.12 -39.77
CA LYS A 176 -42.61 26.16 -40.81
C LYS A 176 -43.41 27.38 -40.35
N LYS A 177 -44.58 27.17 -39.73
CA LYS A 177 -45.41 28.26 -39.20
C LYS A 177 -44.67 29.07 -38.14
N LEU A 178 -43.99 28.40 -37.20
CA LEU A 178 -43.21 29.06 -36.16
C LEU A 178 -42.07 29.90 -36.75
N LYS A 179 -41.38 29.38 -37.77
CA LYS A 179 -40.33 30.13 -38.47
C LYS A 179 -40.86 31.36 -39.19
N GLN A 180 -42.03 31.28 -39.81
CA GLN A 180 -42.64 32.46 -40.45
C GLN A 180 -42.93 33.55 -39.41
N ILE A 181 -43.55 33.18 -38.29
CA ILE A 181 -43.82 34.11 -37.19
C ILE A 181 -42.52 34.72 -36.65
N GLU A 182 -41.48 33.90 -36.50
CA GLU A 182 -40.15 34.39 -36.10
C GLU A 182 -39.57 35.40 -37.11
N THR A 183 -39.69 35.14 -38.42
CA THR A 183 -39.22 36.06 -39.46
C THR A 183 -39.97 37.39 -39.38
N ASP A 184 -41.30 37.37 -39.37
CA ASP A 184 -42.13 38.59 -39.29
C ASP A 184 -41.82 39.39 -38.02
N LEU A 185 -41.58 38.68 -36.90
CA LEU A 185 -41.22 39.27 -35.63
C LEU A 185 -39.81 39.90 -35.65
N CYS A 186 -38.84 39.23 -36.26
CA CYS A 186 -37.48 39.77 -36.46
C CYS A 186 -37.49 40.98 -37.40
N ASP A 187 -38.35 41.00 -38.43
CA ASP A 187 -38.46 42.14 -39.33
C ASP A 187 -38.98 43.39 -38.59
N LYS A 188 -39.96 43.22 -37.69
CA LYS A 188 -40.48 44.31 -36.85
C LYS A 188 -39.51 44.70 -35.72
N TYR A 189 -38.82 43.73 -35.13
CA TYR A 189 -37.85 43.95 -34.05
C TYR A 189 -36.51 43.25 -34.36
N PRO A 190 -35.63 43.89 -35.17
CA PRO A 190 -34.38 43.28 -35.64
C PRO A 190 -33.44 42.78 -34.54
N ASN A 191 -33.56 43.34 -33.33
CA ASN A 191 -32.69 43.06 -32.20
C ASN A 191 -33.28 42.07 -31.20
N ILE A 192 -34.40 41.41 -31.52
CA ILE A 192 -34.98 40.34 -30.69
C ILE A 192 -33.98 39.22 -30.40
N THR A 193 -33.11 38.93 -31.37
CA THR A 193 -32.06 37.91 -31.24
C THR A 193 -30.96 38.33 -30.27
N LYS A 194 -30.70 39.63 -30.09
CA LYS A 194 -29.65 40.18 -29.20
C LYS A 194 -30.08 40.31 -27.74
N GLY A 195 -31.28 39.83 -27.40
CA GLY A 195 -31.67 39.53 -26.03
C GLY A 195 -31.31 40.59 -24.98
N LEU A 196 -31.53 41.88 -25.28
CA LEU A 196 -31.54 43.02 -24.32
C LEU A 196 -30.33 43.97 -24.21
N ASN A 197 -29.34 43.95 -25.10
CA ASN A 197 -28.29 44.99 -25.07
C ASN A 197 -28.76 46.43 -25.43
N GLU A 198 -30.04 46.64 -25.73
CA GLU A 198 -30.55 47.88 -26.33
C GLU A 198 -31.39 48.77 -25.42
N LEU A 199 -31.35 48.52 -24.13
CA LEU A 199 -32.08 49.31 -23.16
C LEU A 199 -31.13 50.32 -22.51
N TYR A 200 -30.53 51.20 -23.32
CA TYR A 200 -29.88 52.42 -22.83
C TYR A 200 -30.54 53.66 -23.45
N MET A 201 -31.81 53.91 -23.11
CA MET A 201 -32.39 55.26 -23.23
C MET A 201 -31.87 56.10 -22.08
N GLN A 202 -30.63 56.57 -22.22
CA GLN A 202 -30.00 57.47 -21.26
C GLN A 202 -30.32 58.93 -21.65
N LYS A 203 -30.70 59.74 -20.67
CA LYS A 203 -30.64 61.20 -20.76
C LYS A 203 -29.17 61.62 -20.88
N GLU A 204 -28.91 62.88 -21.25
CA GLU A 204 -27.55 63.42 -21.38
C GLU A 204 -26.73 63.30 -20.07
N ASP A 205 -27.40 63.20 -18.92
CA ASP A 205 -26.79 63.01 -17.59
C ASP A 205 -26.53 61.54 -17.20
N GLY A 206 -26.83 60.58 -18.10
CA GLY A 206 -26.67 59.15 -17.86
C GLY A 206 -27.82 58.47 -17.11
N SER A 207 -28.85 59.22 -16.67
CA SER A 207 -30.05 58.64 -16.05
C SER A 207 -31.00 58.04 -17.08
N LEU A 208 -31.82 57.06 -16.67
CA LEU A 208 -32.81 56.45 -17.56
C LEU A 208 -33.99 57.39 -17.83
N ASP A 209 -34.33 57.56 -19.11
CA ASP A 209 -35.49 58.35 -19.52
C ASP A 209 -36.78 57.50 -19.53
N PHE A 210 -37.35 57.28 -18.34
CA PHE A 210 -38.57 56.47 -18.16
C PHE A 210 -39.79 57.01 -18.93
N GLU A 211 -39.81 58.29 -19.31
CA GLU A 211 -40.94 58.91 -20.00
C GLU A 211 -41.04 58.49 -21.47
N LYS A 212 -39.92 58.13 -22.09
CA LYS A 212 -39.86 57.72 -23.50
C LYS A 212 -40.01 56.21 -23.72
N LEU A 213 -40.13 55.44 -22.65
CA LEU A 213 -40.26 54.00 -22.73
C LEU A 213 -41.68 53.62 -23.18
N ASN A 214 -41.75 52.81 -24.23
CA ASN A 214 -42.98 52.08 -24.57
C ASN A 214 -43.22 50.92 -23.59
N ASP A 215 -44.40 50.32 -23.64
CA ASP A 215 -44.83 49.34 -22.63
C ASP A 215 -43.92 48.11 -22.56
N TYR A 216 -43.46 47.58 -23.69
CA TYR A 216 -42.57 46.42 -23.68
C TYR A 216 -41.18 46.77 -23.12
N GLN A 217 -40.67 47.97 -23.41
CA GLN A 217 -39.42 48.47 -22.83
C GLN A 217 -39.57 48.63 -21.32
N ARG A 218 -40.68 49.20 -20.84
CA ARG A 218 -40.97 49.32 -19.39
C ARG A 218 -40.93 47.96 -18.69
N ILE A 219 -41.55 46.93 -19.26
CA ILE A 219 -41.53 45.57 -18.71
C ILE A 219 -40.09 45.03 -18.65
N ALA A 220 -39.32 45.23 -19.73
CA ALA A 220 -37.96 44.74 -19.81
C ALA A 220 -37.04 45.40 -18.77
N TYR A 221 -37.11 46.72 -18.61
CA TYR A 221 -36.36 47.47 -17.58
C TYR A 221 -36.81 47.14 -16.16
N ALA A 222 -38.12 47.06 -15.92
CA ALA A 222 -38.64 46.71 -14.61
C ALA A 222 -38.10 45.35 -14.13
N LEU A 223 -37.99 44.38 -15.04
CA LEU A 223 -37.36 43.10 -14.74
C LEU A 223 -35.87 43.20 -14.46
N ASP A 224 -35.13 44.10 -15.13
CA ASP A 224 -33.71 44.32 -14.85
C ASP A 224 -33.50 44.76 -13.40
N PHE A 225 -34.34 45.69 -12.92
CA PHE A 225 -34.32 46.12 -11.51
C PHE A 225 -34.74 45.04 -10.52
N VAL A 226 -35.59 44.08 -10.92
CA VAL A 226 -35.93 42.93 -10.04
C VAL A 226 -34.69 42.08 -9.73
N TYR A 227 -33.75 41.92 -10.67
CA TYR A 227 -32.50 41.20 -10.38
C TYR A 227 -31.63 41.94 -9.37
N GLU A 228 -31.61 43.27 -9.43
CA GLU A 228 -30.83 44.10 -8.50
C GLU A 228 -31.30 43.96 -7.06
N LEU A 229 -32.60 43.73 -6.82
CA LEU A 229 -33.14 43.47 -5.48
C LEU A 229 -32.52 42.24 -4.81
N GLU A 230 -32.11 41.24 -5.60
CA GLU A 230 -31.42 40.04 -5.13
C GLU A 230 -29.89 40.15 -5.23
N GLY A 231 -29.37 41.36 -5.52
CA GLY A 231 -27.94 41.62 -5.71
C GLY A 231 -27.35 40.97 -6.97
N LEU A 232 -28.19 40.63 -7.95
CA LEU A 232 -27.78 40.02 -9.21
C LEU A 232 -27.75 41.03 -10.34
N ASN A 233 -26.73 40.93 -11.19
CA ASN A 233 -26.67 41.65 -12.45
C ASN A 233 -26.93 40.69 -13.61
N ILE A 234 -27.95 40.95 -14.40
CA ILE A 234 -28.33 40.13 -15.56
C ILE A 234 -27.34 40.27 -16.72
N ILE A 235 -26.60 41.38 -16.82
CA ILE A 235 -25.68 41.66 -17.94
C ILE A 235 -24.57 40.60 -18.05
N PRO A 236 -23.82 40.24 -17.00
CA PRO A 236 -22.87 39.12 -17.05
C PRO A 236 -23.50 37.78 -17.46
N LEU A 237 -24.75 37.53 -17.05
CA LEU A 237 -25.47 36.29 -17.40
C LEU A 237 -25.78 36.25 -18.90
N LEU A 238 -26.15 37.40 -19.48
CA LEU A 238 -26.42 37.55 -20.90
C LEU A 238 -25.14 37.51 -21.74
N ASN A 239 -24.01 38.05 -21.25
CA ASN A 239 -22.73 38.05 -21.98
C ASN A 239 -22.21 36.64 -22.33
N ASN A 240 -22.53 35.62 -21.52
CA ASN A 240 -22.15 34.24 -21.82
C ASN A 240 -22.91 33.65 -23.02
N LYS A 241 -24.10 34.18 -23.32
CA LYS A 241 -24.93 33.77 -24.46
C LYS A 241 -25.72 34.99 -24.97
N PRO A 242 -25.05 35.92 -25.66
CA PRO A 242 -25.60 37.24 -25.95
C PRO A 242 -26.76 37.18 -26.96
N ASN A 243 -26.82 36.11 -27.75
CA ASN A 243 -27.85 35.95 -28.77
C ASN A 243 -28.71 34.70 -28.54
N SER A 244 -30.02 34.86 -28.68
CA SER A 244 -30.97 33.75 -28.80
C SER A 244 -30.93 33.18 -30.21
N THR A 245 -30.88 31.85 -30.30
CA THR A 245 -30.95 31.16 -31.60
C THR A 245 -32.39 31.13 -32.11
N SER A 246 -32.56 31.01 -33.43
CA SER A 246 -33.88 30.81 -34.05
C SER A 246 -34.66 29.64 -33.44
N HIS A 247 -33.95 28.57 -33.10
CA HIS A 247 -34.51 27.42 -32.39
C HIS A 247 -35.15 27.81 -31.06
N GLU A 248 -34.45 28.62 -30.25
CA GLU A 248 -34.94 29.05 -28.94
C GLU A 248 -36.14 29.99 -29.06
N ILE A 249 -36.12 30.91 -30.02
CA ILE A 249 -37.23 31.84 -30.25
C ILE A 249 -38.47 31.05 -30.70
N CYS A 250 -38.32 30.12 -31.65
CA CYS A 250 -39.38 29.23 -32.07
C CYS A 250 -39.95 28.39 -30.91
N GLU A 251 -39.13 27.92 -29.97
CA GLU A 251 -39.61 27.22 -28.76
C GLU A 251 -40.48 28.12 -27.89
N LEU A 252 -40.08 29.37 -27.68
CA LEU A 252 -40.86 30.33 -26.90
C LEU A 252 -42.19 30.66 -27.59
N ILE A 253 -42.19 30.93 -28.89
CA ILE A 253 -43.42 31.13 -29.69
C ILE A 253 -44.32 29.89 -29.58
N ASN A 254 -43.75 28.69 -29.62
CA ASN A 254 -44.51 27.46 -29.49
C ASN A 254 -45.16 27.32 -28.11
N ILE A 255 -44.46 27.68 -27.04
CA ILE A 255 -45.01 27.69 -25.68
C ILE A 255 -46.15 28.70 -25.59
N TRP A 256 -45.97 29.92 -26.09
CA TRP A 256 -47.00 30.96 -26.14
C TRP A 256 -48.29 30.45 -26.78
N ILE A 257 -48.20 29.88 -27.99
CA ILE A 257 -49.36 29.37 -28.73
C ILE A 257 -50.03 28.21 -27.99
N ASN A 258 -49.26 27.28 -27.41
CA ASN A 258 -49.83 26.15 -26.66
C ASN A 258 -50.54 26.58 -25.37
N CYS A 259 -50.18 27.73 -24.81
CA CYS A 259 -50.87 28.36 -23.68
C CYS A 259 -52.05 29.25 -24.12
N ASN A 260 -52.55 29.08 -25.35
CA ASN A 260 -53.61 29.89 -25.97
C ASN A 260 -53.23 31.37 -26.18
N GLY A 261 -51.94 31.68 -26.21
CA GLY A 261 -51.45 33.00 -26.57
C GLY A 261 -51.75 33.32 -28.03
N GLN A 262 -52.29 34.51 -28.29
CA GLN A 262 -52.61 34.95 -29.65
C GLN A 262 -51.40 35.58 -30.32
N VAL A 263 -51.26 35.34 -31.62
CA VAL A 263 -50.26 36.00 -32.48
C VAL A 263 -51.04 36.88 -33.43
N ASP A 264 -50.99 38.19 -33.21
CA ASP A 264 -51.59 39.19 -34.09
C ASP A 264 -50.55 39.60 -35.14
N PRO A 265 -50.76 39.29 -36.44
CA PRO A 265 -49.84 39.67 -37.50
C PRO A 265 -49.68 41.20 -37.66
N LEU A 266 -50.63 42.00 -37.16
CA LEU A 266 -50.57 43.45 -37.17
C LEU A 266 -49.88 44.02 -35.92
N ASN A 267 -49.91 43.28 -34.81
CA ASN A 267 -49.28 43.71 -33.56
C ASN A 267 -48.57 42.59 -32.79
N TYR A 268 -47.26 42.55 -32.97
CA TYR A 268 -46.36 41.65 -32.24
C TYR A 268 -45.90 42.15 -30.85
N ASP A 269 -46.33 43.32 -30.35
CA ASP A 269 -45.78 43.93 -29.11
C ASP A 269 -45.90 42.99 -27.89
N VAL A 270 -47.04 42.32 -27.74
CA VAL A 270 -47.29 41.40 -26.61
C VAL A 270 -46.43 40.15 -26.71
N LEU A 271 -46.34 39.56 -27.91
CA LEU A 271 -45.48 38.39 -28.16
C LEU A 271 -44.00 38.74 -27.94
N TYR A 272 -43.59 39.93 -28.41
CA TYR A 272 -42.24 40.44 -28.22
C TYR A 272 -41.90 40.63 -26.75
N SER A 273 -42.80 41.26 -25.98
CA SER A 273 -42.67 41.41 -24.53
C SER A 273 -42.46 40.05 -23.86
N TYR A 274 -43.32 39.07 -24.18
CA TYR A 274 -43.19 37.72 -23.65
C TYR A 274 -41.83 37.08 -23.99
N ILE A 275 -41.37 37.17 -25.23
CA ILE A 275 -40.11 36.56 -25.67
C ILE A 275 -38.92 37.18 -24.93
N ILE A 276 -38.92 38.49 -24.73
CA ILE A 276 -37.88 39.18 -23.95
C ILE A 276 -37.82 38.61 -22.52
N VAL A 277 -38.96 38.59 -21.82
CA VAL A 277 -39.03 38.14 -20.43
C VAL A 277 -38.66 36.66 -20.32
N ALA A 278 -39.23 35.82 -21.20
CA ALA A 278 -38.99 34.39 -21.20
C ALA A 278 -37.53 34.06 -21.55
N THR A 279 -36.88 34.86 -22.42
CA THR A 279 -35.45 34.71 -22.71
C THR A 279 -34.59 34.99 -21.48
N LYS A 280 -34.81 36.12 -20.79
CA LYS A 280 -34.10 36.44 -19.53
C LYS A 280 -34.26 35.33 -18.49
N LEU A 281 -35.50 34.89 -18.26
CA LEU A 281 -35.79 33.80 -17.33
C LEU A 281 -35.10 32.49 -17.75
N ARG A 282 -35.12 32.14 -19.04
CA ARG A 282 -34.42 30.96 -19.56
C ARG A 282 -32.92 31.04 -19.30
N ARG A 283 -32.29 32.20 -19.49
CA ARG A 283 -30.86 32.40 -19.21
C ARG A 283 -30.55 32.21 -17.73
N LEU A 284 -31.37 32.77 -16.83
CA LEU A 284 -31.23 32.53 -15.39
C LEU A 284 -31.33 31.04 -15.03
N LEU A 285 -32.30 30.33 -15.61
CA LEU A 285 -32.46 28.88 -15.39
C LEU A 285 -31.28 28.06 -15.94
N GLU A 286 -30.72 28.46 -17.09
CA GLU A 286 -29.51 27.87 -17.66
C GLU A 286 -28.30 28.09 -16.73
N THR A 287 -28.09 29.31 -16.23
CA THR A 287 -27.01 29.60 -15.27
C THR A 287 -27.19 28.82 -13.98
N TYR A 288 -28.41 28.75 -13.42
CA TYR A 288 -28.68 27.95 -12.24
C TYR A 288 -28.34 26.47 -12.46
N LYS A 289 -28.71 25.93 -13.62
CA LYS A 289 -28.38 24.55 -14.01
C LYS A 289 -26.87 24.35 -14.09
N ASP A 290 -26.12 25.30 -14.63
CA ASP A 290 -24.66 25.20 -14.72
C ASP A 290 -23.97 25.38 -13.37
N ALA A 291 -24.43 26.30 -12.52
CA ALA A 291 -23.98 26.44 -11.14
C ALA A 291 -24.17 25.14 -10.35
N LYS A 292 -25.32 24.46 -10.54
CA LYS A 292 -25.58 23.14 -9.95
C LYS A 292 -24.59 22.08 -10.43
N LYS A 293 -24.26 22.05 -11.73
CA LYS A 293 -23.25 21.12 -12.26
C LYS A 293 -21.87 21.37 -11.65
N ILE A 294 -21.46 22.64 -11.52
CA ILE A 294 -20.20 23.04 -10.91
C ILE A 294 -20.15 22.53 -9.47
N TYR A 295 -21.20 22.81 -8.67
CA TYR A 295 -21.29 22.34 -7.30
C TYR A 295 -21.13 20.81 -7.17
N PHE A 296 -21.85 20.02 -7.97
CA PHE A 296 -21.74 18.56 -7.91
C PHE A 296 -20.38 18.04 -8.41
N ARG A 297 -19.75 18.71 -9.37
CA ARG A 297 -18.38 18.39 -9.81
C ARG A 297 -17.38 18.65 -8.69
N ASP A 298 -17.47 19.80 -8.03
CA ASP A 298 -16.54 20.20 -6.97
C ASP A 298 -16.64 19.25 -5.75
N ILE A 299 -17.86 18.80 -5.41
CA ILE A 299 -18.05 17.72 -4.42
C ILE A 299 -17.35 16.44 -4.86
N ALA A 300 -17.58 15.99 -6.10
CA ALA A 300 -17.00 14.75 -6.61
C ALA A 300 -15.46 14.81 -6.65
N ASP A 301 -14.89 15.96 -6.99
CA ASP A 301 -13.43 16.14 -7.01
C ASP A 301 -12.84 16.23 -5.60
N LYS A 302 -13.56 16.84 -4.65
CA LYS A 302 -13.18 16.80 -3.22
C LYS A 302 -13.18 15.38 -2.67
N ASP A 303 -14.17 14.57 -3.01
CA ASP A 303 -14.24 13.17 -2.57
C ASP A 303 -13.07 12.35 -3.15
N LYS A 304 -12.73 12.55 -4.43
CA LYS A 304 -11.54 11.92 -5.04
C LYS A 304 -10.25 12.31 -4.32
N LEU A 305 -10.10 13.60 -3.96
CA LEU A 305 -8.92 14.09 -3.26
C LEU A 305 -8.78 13.42 -1.89
N LEU A 306 -9.89 13.30 -1.14
CA LEU A 306 -9.91 12.59 0.15
C LEU A 306 -9.55 11.09 0.00
N GLU A 307 -10.00 10.42 -1.07
CA GLU A 307 -9.61 9.04 -1.35
C GLU A 307 -8.11 8.90 -1.68
N GLN A 308 -7.56 9.86 -2.43
CA GLN A 308 -6.11 9.91 -2.71
C GLN A 308 -5.30 10.15 -1.44
N ASP A 309 -5.71 11.09 -0.59
CA ASP A 309 -5.04 11.35 0.69
C ASP A 309 -5.05 10.12 1.60
N ALA A 310 -6.17 9.39 1.66
CA ALA A 310 -6.26 8.14 2.41
C ALA A 310 -5.30 7.06 1.88
N LEU A 311 -5.16 6.96 0.55
CA LEU A 311 -4.22 6.04 -0.09
C LEU A 311 -2.76 6.44 0.19
N VAL A 312 -2.43 7.72 0.07
CA VAL A 312 -1.10 8.26 0.38
C VAL A 312 -0.73 7.97 1.83
N ASN A 313 -1.63 8.21 2.78
CA ASN A 313 -1.40 7.91 4.18
C ASN A 313 -1.14 6.41 4.42
N LYS A 314 -1.88 5.53 3.73
CA LYS A 314 -1.66 4.09 3.81
C LYS A 314 -0.27 3.71 3.27
N ILE A 315 0.14 4.27 2.14
CA ILE A 315 1.47 4.04 1.55
C ILE A 315 2.57 4.55 2.48
N LEU A 316 2.39 5.71 3.12
CA LEU A 316 3.35 6.25 4.09
C LEU A 316 3.49 5.34 5.31
N GLN A 317 2.38 4.79 5.81
CA GLN A 317 2.39 3.84 6.91
C GLN A 317 3.08 2.53 6.52
N GLU A 318 2.76 1.96 5.37
CA GLU A 318 3.42 0.75 4.84
C GLU A 318 4.92 0.98 4.64
N LYS A 319 5.33 2.16 4.12
CA LYS A 319 6.73 2.56 3.99
C LYS A 319 7.42 2.60 5.35
N HIS A 320 6.82 3.24 6.34
CA HIS A 320 7.37 3.32 7.70
C HIS A 320 7.54 1.92 8.32
N ASP A 321 6.55 1.04 8.16
CA ASP A 321 6.62 -0.34 8.64
C ASP A 321 7.72 -1.14 7.93
N LEU A 322 7.91 -0.90 6.62
CA LEU A 322 8.97 -1.53 5.83
C LEU A 322 10.36 -1.02 6.25
N GLU A 323 10.51 0.28 6.47
CA GLU A 323 11.74 0.90 6.98
C GLU A 323 12.10 0.38 8.37
N ALA A 324 11.12 0.24 9.26
CA ALA A 324 11.32 -0.35 10.58
C ALA A 324 11.79 -1.81 10.49
N LYS A 325 11.17 -2.62 9.61
CA LYS A 325 11.61 -4.00 9.36
C LYS A 325 13.01 -4.05 8.77
N PHE A 326 13.30 -3.21 7.77
CA PHE A 326 14.60 -3.14 7.13
C PHE A 326 15.71 -2.78 8.14
N ASN A 327 15.49 -1.76 8.97
CA ASN A 327 16.44 -1.36 10.00
C ASN A 327 16.67 -2.44 11.05
N LYS A 328 15.61 -3.17 11.45
CA LYS A 328 15.74 -4.32 12.36
C LYS A 328 16.56 -5.43 11.73
N THR A 329 16.23 -5.86 10.52
CA THR A 329 16.97 -6.91 9.80
C THR A 329 18.44 -6.51 9.58
N LYS A 330 18.70 -5.24 9.24
CA LYS A 330 20.06 -4.72 9.13
C LYS A 330 20.84 -4.85 10.44
N SER A 331 20.23 -4.46 11.56
CA SER A 331 20.87 -4.57 12.88
C SER A 331 21.12 -6.03 13.29
N ASP A 332 20.19 -6.93 12.99
CA ASP A 332 20.33 -8.36 13.28
C ASP A 332 21.48 -8.98 12.45
N LEU A 333 21.57 -8.64 11.16
CA LEU A 333 22.68 -9.07 10.28
C LEU A 333 24.03 -8.48 10.72
N GLU A 334 24.08 -7.23 11.16
CA GLU A 334 25.31 -6.62 11.69
C GLU A 334 25.80 -7.38 12.93
N LYS A 335 24.90 -7.76 13.85
CA LYS A 335 25.26 -8.59 15.01
C LYS A 335 25.77 -9.96 14.63
N GLU A 336 25.06 -10.66 13.73
CA GLU A 336 25.47 -11.99 13.26
C GLU A 336 26.84 -11.94 12.57
N ASN A 337 27.10 -10.88 11.80
CA ASN A 337 28.39 -10.70 11.13
C ASN A 337 29.53 -10.48 12.13
N GLU A 338 29.31 -9.70 13.20
CA GLU A 338 30.30 -9.54 14.28
C GLU A 338 30.53 -10.86 15.05
N GLU A 339 29.47 -11.63 15.33
CA GLU A 339 29.61 -12.96 15.95
C GLU A 339 30.39 -13.94 15.08
N LEU A 340 30.16 -13.93 13.77
CA LEU A 340 30.89 -14.77 12.82
C LEU A 340 32.36 -14.37 12.73
N LYS A 341 32.69 -13.07 12.72
CA LYS A 341 34.08 -12.59 12.74
C LYS A 341 34.82 -13.05 13.98
N GLU A 342 34.20 -12.96 15.16
CA GLU A 342 34.81 -13.45 16.40
C GLU A 342 35.00 -14.97 16.40
N LYS A 343 34.03 -15.74 15.88
CA LYS A 343 34.21 -17.19 15.71
C LYS A 343 35.35 -17.53 14.77
N ILE A 344 35.49 -16.83 13.64
CA ILE A 344 36.61 -17.02 12.70
C ILE A 344 37.94 -16.75 13.42
N ARG A 345 38.04 -15.64 14.14
CA ARG A 345 39.26 -15.29 14.90
C ARG A 345 39.63 -16.35 15.94
N LEU A 346 38.65 -16.89 16.67
CA LEU A 346 38.88 -17.96 17.64
C LEU A 346 39.37 -19.26 16.98
N LEU A 347 38.77 -19.63 15.85
CA LEU A 347 39.18 -20.80 15.08
C LEU A 347 40.59 -20.64 14.49
N GLU A 348 40.93 -19.46 13.96
CA GLU A 348 42.27 -19.16 13.46
C GLU A 348 43.33 -19.31 14.55
N ASN A 349 43.08 -18.76 15.75
CA ASN A 349 43.98 -18.93 16.90
C ASN A 349 44.15 -20.38 17.30
N LYS A 350 43.06 -21.16 17.31
CA LYS A 350 43.10 -22.58 17.68
C LYS A 350 43.83 -23.42 16.64
N ASN A 351 43.62 -23.15 15.36
CA ASN A 351 44.38 -23.80 14.28
C ASN A 351 45.88 -23.54 14.44
N LYS A 352 46.27 -22.30 14.73
CA LYS A 352 47.67 -21.96 14.96
C LYS A 352 48.29 -22.74 16.13
N GLN A 353 47.57 -22.89 17.24
CA GLN A 353 48.03 -23.68 18.40
C GLN A 353 48.21 -25.16 18.03
N LEU A 354 47.26 -25.74 17.29
CA LEU A 354 47.33 -27.14 16.85
C LEU A 354 48.48 -27.36 15.85
N GLU A 355 48.74 -26.42 14.97
CA GLU A 355 49.90 -26.46 14.07
C GLU A 355 51.21 -26.47 14.85
N GLU A 356 51.34 -25.63 15.88
CA GLU A 356 52.51 -25.61 16.77
C GLU A 356 52.69 -26.95 17.51
N GLU A 357 51.61 -27.56 18.03
CA GLU A 357 51.67 -28.89 18.66
C GLU A 357 52.13 -30.00 17.70
N ILE A 358 51.61 -30.01 16.46
CA ILE A 358 52.01 -30.98 15.43
C ILE A 358 53.50 -30.86 15.10
N THR A 359 54.04 -29.64 15.08
CA THR A 359 55.48 -29.44 14.80
C THR A 359 56.42 -29.95 15.91
N LEU A 360 55.94 -30.05 17.14
CA LEU A 360 56.72 -30.53 18.30
C LEU A 360 56.69 -32.06 18.45
N GLU A 361 55.70 -32.73 17.87
CA GLU A 361 55.49 -34.18 17.99
C GLU A 361 56.67 -35.07 17.53
N PRO A 362 57.41 -34.76 16.45
CA PRO A 362 58.55 -35.58 16.01
C PRO A 362 59.70 -35.58 17.02
N SER A 363 60.02 -34.42 17.59
CA SER A 363 61.09 -34.26 18.60
C SER A 363 60.83 -35.11 19.84
N ILE A 364 59.57 -35.17 20.28
CA ILE A 364 59.17 -35.95 21.47
C ILE A 364 59.25 -37.46 21.18
N LYS A 365 58.91 -37.89 19.95
CA LYS A 365 59.00 -39.29 19.54
C LYS A 365 60.45 -39.77 19.44
N ASP A 366 61.36 -38.93 18.99
CA ASP A 366 62.78 -39.25 18.88
C ASP A 366 63.41 -39.44 20.27
N GLU A 367 63.15 -38.54 21.22
CA GLU A 367 63.63 -38.67 22.61
C GLU A 367 63.11 -39.95 23.31
N LEU A 368 61.84 -40.30 23.09
CA LEU A 368 61.24 -41.53 23.64
C LEU A 368 61.86 -42.81 23.05
N ALA A 369 62.29 -42.78 21.79
CA ALA A 369 62.96 -43.91 21.16
C ALA A 369 64.36 -44.14 21.73
N GLU A 370 65.10 -43.06 22.01
CA GLU A 370 66.42 -43.12 22.63
C GLU A 370 66.37 -43.65 24.07
N LEU A 371 65.39 -43.21 24.87
CA LEU A 371 65.16 -43.71 26.22
C LEU A 371 64.86 -45.22 26.26
N ARG A 372 64.11 -45.75 25.27
CA ARG A 372 63.82 -47.19 25.18
C ARG A 372 65.07 -48.03 24.88
N ASN A 373 65.93 -47.54 23.99
CA ASN A 373 67.19 -48.22 23.65
C ASN A 373 68.15 -48.27 24.84
N LEU A 374 68.22 -47.21 25.64
CA LEU A 374 69.03 -47.18 26.86
C LEU A 374 68.57 -48.24 27.87
N MET A 375 67.27 -48.38 28.09
CA MET A 375 66.70 -49.31 29.06
C MET A 375 66.88 -50.78 28.65
N PHE A 376 66.80 -51.07 27.35
CA PHE A 376 67.04 -52.41 26.81
C PHE A 376 68.49 -52.86 27.01
N ASN A 377 69.46 -51.97 26.78
CA ASN A 377 70.88 -52.28 26.93
C ASN A 377 71.31 -52.50 28.39
N LEU A 378 70.65 -51.86 29.36
CA LEU A 378 70.88 -52.10 30.78
C LEU A 378 70.41 -53.48 31.26
N SER A 379 69.55 -54.15 30.48
CA SER A 379 68.89 -55.40 30.89
C SER A 379 69.69 -56.67 30.58
N ASN A 380 70.69 -56.62 29.70
CA ASN A 380 71.41 -57.80 29.18
C ASN A 380 72.90 -57.83 29.59
N CYS A 381 73.20 -57.79 30.89
CA CYS A 381 74.57 -57.99 31.38
C CYS A 381 74.69 -59.38 32.03
N GLU A 382 75.01 -60.41 31.23
CA GLU A 382 75.57 -61.68 31.72
C GLU A 382 77.04 -61.77 31.29
N ASP A 383 77.92 -62.06 32.25
CA ASP A 383 79.36 -62.19 32.04
C ASP A 383 79.72 -63.51 31.35
N THR A 384 79.94 -63.46 30.04
CA THR A 384 80.67 -64.49 29.30
C THR A 384 81.89 -63.89 28.62
N THR A 385 83.09 -64.32 29.03
CA THR A 385 84.35 -64.05 28.33
C THR A 385 84.42 -64.86 27.03
N PRO A 386 84.60 -64.24 25.85
CA PRO A 386 84.81 -64.98 24.61
C PRO A 386 86.23 -65.56 24.56
N THR A 387 86.35 -66.88 24.44
CA THR A 387 87.60 -67.58 24.10
C THR A 387 87.86 -67.53 22.59
N ASN A 388 89.02 -67.01 22.20
CA ASN A 388 89.63 -67.01 20.85
C ASN A 388 88.74 -66.59 19.68
N ASN A 389 88.77 -65.29 19.36
CA ASN A 389 88.53 -64.79 18.01
C ASN A 389 89.66 -63.80 17.68
N ASP A 390 90.38 -64.02 16.58
CA ASP A 390 91.35 -63.06 16.04
C ASP A 390 90.59 -61.79 15.64
N VAL A 391 90.69 -60.73 16.45
CA VAL A 391 90.13 -59.41 16.13
C VAL A 391 91.01 -58.77 15.04
N ASP A 392 90.39 -58.21 13.99
CA ASP A 392 91.14 -57.49 12.95
C ASP A 392 91.53 -56.08 13.43
N ILE A 393 92.70 -56.00 14.06
CA ILE A 393 93.26 -54.75 14.57
C ILE A 393 93.55 -53.73 13.45
N ASN A 394 93.82 -54.17 12.22
CA ASN A 394 94.07 -53.26 11.10
C ASN A 394 92.78 -52.54 10.69
N LYS A 395 91.65 -53.26 10.69
CA LYS A 395 90.33 -52.70 10.42
C LYS A 395 89.94 -51.66 11.47
N LEU A 396 90.17 -51.93 12.75
CA LEU A 396 89.90 -50.99 13.82
C LEU A 396 90.80 -49.74 13.75
N ASN A 397 92.09 -49.89 13.41
CA ASN A 397 93.03 -48.75 13.28
C ASN A 397 92.75 -47.83 12.08
N ASN A 398 91.98 -48.29 11.09
CA ASN A 398 91.55 -47.47 9.96
C ASN A 398 90.31 -46.60 10.28
N LEU A 399 89.71 -46.75 11.45
CA LEU A 399 88.56 -45.95 11.86
C LEU A 399 88.98 -44.58 12.37
N ASN A 400 88.27 -43.55 11.94
CA ASN A 400 88.42 -42.21 12.50
C ASN A 400 87.56 -42.06 13.76
N ALA A 401 88.00 -42.74 14.82
CA ALA A 401 87.28 -42.87 16.07
C ALA A 401 87.94 -42.10 17.22
N ILE A 402 87.14 -41.77 18.22
CA ILE A 402 87.59 -41.24 19.50
C ILE A 402 86.91 -42.00 20.64
N CYS A 403 87.66 -42.31 21.70
CA CYS A 403 87.15 -42.98 22.89
C CYS A 403 87.27 -42.04 24.11
N ILE A 404 86.18 -41.90 24.87
CA ILE A 404 86.15 -41.14 26.12
C ILE A 404 85.92 -42.06 27.32
N GLY A 405 86.57 -41.75 28.44
CA GLY A 405 86.56 -42.59 29.63
C GLY A 405 87.66 -43.66 29.60
N GLY A 406 87.72 -44.47 30.66
CA GLY A 406 88.85 -45.35 30.95
C GLY A 406 89.80 -44.74 31.98
N ASN A 407 90.42 -45.59 32.78
CA ASN A 407 91.57 -45.20 33.61
C ASN A 407 92.86 -45.26 32.78
N ASP A 408 93.93 -44.61 33.26
CA ASP A 408 95.18 -44.49 32.51
C ASP A 408 95.80 -45.84 32.16
N SER A 409 95.69 -46.84 33.06
CA SER A 409 96.19 -48.19 32.83
C SER A 409 95.47 -48.86 31.65
N TRP A 410 94.14 -48.77 31.59
CA TRP A 410 93.35 -49.33 30.51
C TRP A 410 93.61 -48.62 29.19
N ILE A 411 93.66 -47.28 29.20
CA ILE A 411 93.95 -46.47 28.01
C ILE A 411 95.31 -46.81 27.43
N ASN A 412 96.35 -46.97 28.27
CA ASN A 412 97.67 -47.35 27.81
C ASN A 412 97.65 -48.75 27.15
N SER A 413 96.94 -49.71 27.74
CA SER A 413 96.78 -51.05 27.16
C SER A 413 96.03 -51.05 25.82
N MET A 414 95.09 -50.13 25.63
CA MET A 414 94.35 -49.95 24.37
C MET A 414 95.20 -49.23 23.31
N LYS A 415 96.05 -48.27 23.70
CA LYS A 415 96.95 -47.56 22.78
C LYS A 415 98.05 -48.45 22.20
N GLU A 416 98.46 -49.50 22.91
CA GLU A 416 99.40 -50.49 22.37
C GLU A 416 98.87 -51.19 21.11
N VAL A 417 97.55 -51.41 21.04
CA VAL A 417 96.88 -52.11 19.94
C VAL A 417 96.18 -51.15 18.96
N LEU A 418 95.74 -49.98 19.43
CA LEU A 418 95.07 -48.94 18.65
C LEU A 418 95.85 -47.61 18.70
N PRO A 419 97.05 -47.54 18.10
CA PRO A 419 97.89 -46.34 18.15
C PRO A 419 97.29 -45.14 17.41
N ASN A 420 96.37 -45.35 16.46
CA ASN A 420 95.77 -44.29 15.64
C ASN A 420 94.56 -43.62 16.30
N TRP A 421 94.09 -44.15 17.43
CA TRP A 421 92.89 -43.66 18.10
C TRP A 421 93.19 -42.53 19.07
N VAL A 422 92.23 -41.62 19.22
CA VAL A 422 92.28 -40.59 20.26
C VAL A 422 91.56 -41.10 21.50
N PHE A 423 92.24 -41.08 22.66
CA PHE A 423 91.66 -41.47 23.95
C PHE A 423 91.68 -40.30 24.92
N ILE A 424 90.55 -40.05 25.59
CA ILE A 424 90.40 -39.03 26.63
C ILE A 424 90.09 -39.73 27.95
N ALA A 425 90.99 -39.61 28.92
CA ALA A 425 90.88 -40.26 30.23
C ALA A 425 89.73 -39.70 31.07
N CYS A 426 89.19 -40.57 31.95
CA CYS A 426 88.19 -40.18 32.92
C CYS A 426 88.71 -39.10 33.87
N GLY A 427 87.91 -38.07 34.16
CA GLY A 427 88.29 -36.95 35.04
C GLY A 427 88.93 -35.75 34.34
N VAL A 428 89.18 -35.83 33.02
CA VAL A 428 89.67 -34.69 32.22
C VAL A 428 88.49 -33.91 31.64
N GLU A 429 87.70 -33.26 32.50
CA GLU A 429 86.45 -32.59 32.07
C GLU A 429 86.67 -31.38 31.15
N HIS A 430 87.86 -30.77 31.20
CA HIS A 430 88.27 -29.62 30.37
C HIS A 430 89.02 -30.01 29.09
N PHE A 431 88.77 -31.20 28.53
CA PHE A 431 89.33 -31.56 27.22
C PHE A 431 88.85 -30.63 26.10
N ASP A 432 89.67 -30.49 25.07
CA ASP A 432 89.37 -29.68 23.87
C ASP A 432 88.30 -30.36 23.01
N THR A 433 87.14 -29.72 22.89
CA THR A 433 85.98 -30.24 22.14
C THR A 433 86.23 -30.29 20.63
N ALA A 434 87.25 -29.60 20.11
CA ALA A 434 87.64 -29.71 18.71
C ALA A 434 88.07 -31.13 18.32
N LEU A 435 88.53 -31.94 19.28
CA LEU A 435 88.92 -33.34 19.07
C LEU A 435 87.75 -34.26 18.67
N LEU A 436 86.51 -33.84 18.95
CA LEU A 436 85.29 -34.58 18.62
C LEU A 436 84.79 -34.30 17.20
N LYS A 437 85.35 -33.30 16.53
CA LYS A 437 84.95 -32.88 15.18
C LYS A 437 85.56 -33.78 14.12
N ASN A 438 84.82 -34.01 13.03
CA ASN A 438 85.17 -34.89 11.93
C ASN A 438 85.50 -36.31 12.39
N LYS A 439 84.77 -36.84 13.38
CA LYS A 439 84.89 -38.23 13.84
C LYS A 439 83.68 -39.04 13.38
N ASP A 440 83.94 -40.23 12.86
CA ASP A 440 82.89 -41.14 12.41
C ASP A 440 82.24 -41.83 13.61
N TYR A 441 83.03 -42.15 14.63
CA TYR A 441 82.60 -42.88 15.82
C TYR A 441 83.09 -42.22 17.12
N LEU A 442 82.18 -42.08 18.09
CA LEU A 442 82.46 -41.72 19.47
C LEU A 442 82.17 -42.95 20.35
N PHE A 443 83.22 -43.55 20.91
CA PHE A 443 83.11 -44.62 21.87
C PHE A 443 83.12 -44.08 23.31
N VAL A 444 82.17 -44.52 24.12
CA VAL A 444 82.02 -44.08 25.51
C VAL A 444 82.21 -45.26 26.44
N ASN A 445 83.27 -45.24 27.25
CA ASN A 445 83.48 -46.24 28.30
C ASN A 445 82.54 -45.97 29.48
N THR A 446 81.40 -46.66 29.50
CA THR A 446 80.34 -46.50 30.51
C THR A 446 80.74 -47.01 31.89
N VAL A 447 81.74 -47.89 31.99
CA VAL A 447 82.26 -48.39 33.28
C VAL A 447 83.07 -47.31 34.00
N SER A 448 83.72 -46.44 33.23
CA SER A 448 84.70 -45.49 33.76
C SER A 448 84.66 -44.16 33.00
N ASN A 449 83.50 -43.49 33.02
CA ASN A 449 83.32 -42.14 32.49
C ASN A 449 82.44 -41.32 33.43
N THR A 450 82.66 -40.01 33.53
CA THR A 450 81.79 -39.12 34.33
C THR A 450 80.59 -38.65 33.51
N HIS A 451 79.47 -38.38 34.19
CA HIS A 451 78.25 -37.87 33.55
C HIS A 451 78.50 -36.54 32.82
N SER A 452 79.28 -35.65 33.44
CA SER A 452 79.74 -34.36 32.87
C SER A 452 80.47 -34.56 31.54
N MET A 453 81.41 -35.51 31.47
CA MET A 453 82.17 -35.80 30.25
C MET A 453 81.29 -36.39 29.13
N TYR A 454 80.31 -37.23 29.49
CA TYR A 454 79.36 -37.79 28.53
C TYR A 454 78.56 -36.67 27.83
N TYR A 455 77.87 -35.82 28.58
CA TYR A 455 77.05 -34.75 27.99
C TYR A 455 77.91 -33.79 27.16
N LYS A 456 79.06 -33.39 27.68
CA LYS A 456 79.98 -32.52 26.95
C LYS A 456 80.41 -33.13 25.61
N ALA A 457 80.67 -34.44 25.55
CA ALA A 457 81.05 -35.09 24.32
C ALA A 457 79.89 -35.26 23.33
N VAL A 458 78.69 -35.57 23.83
CA VAL A 458 77.47 -35.73 22.99
C VAL A 458 76.99 -34.40 22.43
N GLU A 459 77.03 -33.33 23.21
CA GLU A 459 76.63 -31.99 22.75
C GLU A 459 77.57 -31.43 21.67
N ASN A 460 78.85 -31.80 21.71
CA ASN A 460 79.88 -31.21 20.84
C ASN A 460 80.28 -32.09 19.65
N LYS A 461 79.78 -33.33 19.55
CA LYS A 461 80.00 -34.20 18.38
C LYS A 461 79.35 -33.63 17.11
N ASP A 462 79.67 -34.20 15.95
CA ASP A 462 78.94 -33.85 14.72
C ASP A 462 77.64 -34.65 14.61
N LYS A 463 76.65 -34.07 13.89
CA LYS A 463 75.32 -34.70 13.71
C LYS A 463 75.43 -36.14 13.20
N ASN A 464 76.43 -36.42 12.35
CA ASN A 464 76.64 -37.72 11.72
C ASN A 464 77.55 -38.67 12.51
N THR A 465 78.16 -38.22 13.62
CA THR A 465 79.00 -39.08 14.47
C THR A 465 78.14 -40.11 15.19
N LYS A 466 78.44 -41.40 15.00
CA LYS A 466 77.76 -42.51 15.66
C LYS A 466 78.32 -42.71 17.06
N ILE A 467 77.44 -42.77 18.06
CA ILE A 467 77.84 -43.08 19.45
C ILE A 467 77.79 -44.58 19.66
N ARG A 468 78.82 -45.11 20.32
CA ARG A 468 78.95 -46.52 20.74
C ARG A 468 79.35 -46.57 22.21
N TYR A 469 78.83 -47.55 22.92
CA TYR A 469 79.05 -47.69 24.35
C TYR A 469 79.90 -48.93 24.62
N ILE A 470 80.92 -48.78 25.46
CA ILE A 470 81.77 -49.86 25.96
C ILE A 470 81.39 -50.08 27.42
N ASN A 471 81.04 -51.31 27.78
CA ASN A 471 80.60 -51.68 29.13
C ASN A 471 81.54 -52.70 29.80
N ALA A 472 82.72 -52.95 29.23
CA ALA A 472 83.74 -53.84 29.76
C ALA A 472 85.12 -53.15 29.87
N LEU A 473 85.98 -53.65 30.76
CA LEU A 473 87.36 -53.22 30.92
C LEU A 473 88.39 -54.25 30.41
N ASN A 474 87.96 -55.47 30.09
CA ASN A 474 88.83 -56.48 29.50
C ASN A 474 89.17 -56.08 28.06
N ARG A 475 90.45 -55.85 27.76
CA ARG A 475 90.94 -55.36 26.47
C ARG A 475 90.43 -56.20 25.29
N ASP A 476 90.54 -57.52 25.35
CA ASP A 476 90.23 -58.40 24.23
C ASP A 476 88.70 -58.45 23.98
N ARG A 477 87.90 -58.43 25.05
CA ARG A 477 86.43 -58.31 24.96
C ARG A 477 86.01 -56.97 24.34
N VAL A 478 86.63 -55.87 24.76
CA VAL A 478 86.34 -54.54 24.22
C VAL A 478 86.63 -54.47 22.72
N LEU A 479 87.79 -54.96 22.30
CA LEU A 479 88.17 -54.95 20.88
C LEU A 479 87.20 -55.76 20.02
N TYR A 480 86.75 -56.92 20.52
CA TYR A 480 85.74 -57.74 19.88
C TYR A 480 84.37 -57.03 19.79
N GLU A 481 83.91 -56.40 20.86
CA GLU A 481 82.66 -55.63 20.86
C GLU A 481 82.73 -54.41 19.94
N MET A 482 83.89 -53.73 19.89
CA MET A 482 84.12 -52.60 18.98
C MET A 482 83.96 -53.03 17.53
N GLU A 483 84.63 -54.10 17.10
CA GLU A 483 84.58 -54.58 15.71
C GLU A 483 83.16 -54.97 15.28
N ASN A 484 82.42 -55.66 16.15
CA ASN A 484 81.04 -56.08 15.85
C ASN A 484 80.03 -54.93 15.86
N SER A 485 80.40 -53.77 16.42
CA SER A 485 79.52 -52.60 16.55
C SER A 485 79.64 -51.57 15.42
N LEU A 486 80.61 -51.75 14.50
CA LEU A 486 80.81 -50.91 13.31
C LEU A 486 79.66 -51.08 12.32
#